data_AF-A0A0A5HTE4-F1
#
_entry.id   AF-A0A0A5HTE4-F1
#
_cell.length_a   1.000
_cell.length_b   1.000
_cell.length_c   1.000
_cell.angle_alpha   90.00
_cell.angle_beta   90.00
_cell.angle_gamma   90.00
#
_symmetry.space_group_name_H-M   'P 1'
#
loop_
_entity.id
_entity.type
_entity.pdbx_description
1 polymer ?
#
loop_
_entity_poly.entity_id
_entity_poly.type
_entity_poly.pdbx_seq_one_letter_code
_entity_poly.pdbx_strand_id
1 'polypeptide(L)'
;MFTMIPSLAAGVFIAALGKKIHLQNVELLVWLIWLVVLETWLSHGAVSLLIVLFVLAPFIIKCKPYAKPLFRAAIVASSLLIYLNFGGW
;
A
#
# COMPACT_ATOMS: atom_id res chain seq x y z
N MET A 1 0.31 6.52 -20.29
CA MET A 1 -1.12 6.11 -20.38
C MET A 1 -1.40 4.69 -19.85
N PHE A 2 -0.41 3.78 -19.78
CA PHE A 2 -0.58 2.42 -19.22
C PHE A 2 -0.52 2.30 -17.68
N THR A 3 -0.39 3.41 -16.94
CA THR A 3 -0.23 3.41 -15.46
C THR A 3 -1.54 3.51 -14.68
N MET A 4 -2.68 3.83 -15.32
CA MET A 4 -3.96 4.04 -14.60
C MET A 4 -4.57 2.74 -14.03
N ILE A 5 -4.32 1.59 -14.67
CA ILE A 5 -4.94 0.32 -14.26
C ILE A 5 -4.32 -0.20 -12.95
N PRO A 6 -2.98 -0.22 -12.79
CA PRO A 6 -2.36 -0.65 -11.53
C PRO A 6 -2.71 0.22 -10.33
N SER A 7 -2.83 1.53 -10.50
CA SER A 7 -3.12 2.46 -9.41
C SER A 7 -4.56 2.34 -8.91
N LEU A 8 -5.51 2.18 -9.83
CA LEU A 8 -6.89 1.83 -9.48
C LEU A 8 -6.96 0.49 -8.73
N ALA A 9 -6.25 -0.54 -9.21
CA ALA A 9 -6.21 -1.84 -8.54
C ALA A 9 -5.61 -1.74 -7.13
N ALA A 10 -4.54 -0.96 -6.96
CA ALA A 10 -3.87 -0.75 -5.68
C ALA A 10 -4.78 0.01 -4.70
N GLY A 11 -5.46 1.05 -5.15
CA GLY A 11 -6.43 1.78 -4.35
C GLY A 11 -7.60 0.91 -3.88
N VAL A 12 -8.18 0.11 -4.77
CA VAL A 12 -9.25 -0.84 -4.43
C VAL A 12 -8.76 -1.88 -3.42
N PHE A 13 -7.53 -2.38 -3.57
CA PHE A 13 -6.97 -3.37 -2.67
C PHE A 13 -6.70 -2.79 -1.26
N ILE A 14 -6.15 -1.57 -1.18
CA ILE A 14 -5.99 -0.82 0.08
C ILE A 14 -7.34 -0.62 0.77
N ALA A 15 -8.37 -0.23 0.02
CA ALA A 15 -9.71 -0.03 0.56
C ALA A 15 -10.35 -1.34 1.06
N ALA A 16 -10.23 -2.43 0.30
CA ALA A 16 -10.75 -3.74 0.68
C ALA A 16 -10.03 -4.29 1.91
N LEU A 17 -8.70 -4.22 1.96
CA LEU A 17 -7.90 -4.70 3.08
C LEU A 17 -8.13 -3.83 4.33
N GLY A 18 -8.16 -2.50 4.17
CA GLY A 18 -8.45 -1.52 5.22
C GLY A 18 -9.82 -1.74 5.86
N LYS A 19 -10.85 -2.01 5.05
CA LYS A 19 -12.20 -2.33 5.56
C LYS A 19 -12.21 -3.65 6.33
N LYS A 20 -11.45 -4.66 5.87
CA LYS A 20 -11.35 -5.98 6.51
C LYS A 20 -10.63 -5.95 7.87
N ILE A 21 -9.71 -5.01 8.07
CA ILE A 21 -9.01 -4.79 9.36
C ILE A 21 -9.70 -3.76 10.26
N HIS A 22 -10.90 -3.29 9.89
CA HIS A 22 -11.63 -2.22 10.59
C HIS A 22 -10.74 -0.97 10.83
N LEU A 23 -10.06 -0.53 9.77
CA LEU A 23 -9.32 0.73 9.77
C LEU A 23 -10.30 1.91 9.77
N GLN A 24 -9.93 3.04 10.38
CA GLN A 24 -10.78 4.23 10.31
C GLN A 24 -10.81 4.79 8.88
N ASN A 25 -11.97 5.32 8.48
CA ASN A 25 -12.13 5.91 7.14
C ASN A 25 -11.12 7.02 6.86
N VAL A 26 -10.75 7.80 7.88
CA VAL A 26 -9.74 8.86 7.79
C VAL A 26 -8.36 8.28 7.47
N GLU A 27 -7.96 7.19 8.13
CA GLU A 27 -6.67 6.53 7.85
C GLU A 27 -6.65 5.95 6.44
N LEU A 28 -7.75 5.37 5.99
CA LEU A 28 -7.86 4.79 4.65
C LEU A 28 -7.68 5.88 3.57
N LEU A 29 -8.27 7.05 3.80
CA LEU A 29 -8.16 8.21 2.91
C LEU A 29 -6.72 8.73 2.86
N VAL A 30 -6.02 8.78 4.00
CA VAL A 30 -4.58 9.12 4.07
C VAL A 30 -3.74 8.15 3.24
N TRP A 31 -4.00 6.84 3.34
CA TRP A 31 -3.25 5.84 2.56
C TRP A 31 -3.56 5.87 1.06
N LEU A 32 -4.78 6.23 0.68
CA LEU A 32 -5.14 6.46 -0.73
C LEU A 32 -4.43 7.70 -1.30
N ILE A 33 -4.39 8.81 -0.56
CA ILE A 33 -3.62 10.00 -0.95
C ILE A 33 -2.13 9.64 -1.06
N TRP A 34 -1.61 8.86 -0.12
CA TRP A 34 -0.23 8.39 -0.15
C TRP A 34 0.09 7.59 -1.42
N LEU A 35 -0.82 6.73 -1.86
CA LEU A 35 -0.64 5.97 -3.10
C LEU A 35 -0.53 6.88 -4.33
N VAL A 36 -1.35 7.94 -4.40
CA VAL A 36 -1.30 8.92 -5.48
C VAL A 36 0.03 9.69 -5.48
N VAL A 37 0.51 10.11 -4.30
CA VAL A 37 1.82 10.76 -4.17
C VAL A 37 2.95 9.80 -4.57
N LEU A 38 2.87 8.54 -4.18
CA LEU A 38 3.92 7.57 -4.49
C LEU A 38 3.97 7.24 -5.99
N GLU A 39 2.83 7.21 -6.67
CA GLU A 39 2.76 7.04 -8.12
C GLU A 39 3.31 8.24 -8.90
N THR A 40 3.11 9.48 -8.42
CA THR A 40 3.66 10.66 -9.10
C THR A 40 5.17 10.81 -8.94
N TRP A 41 5.73 10.29 -7.84
CA TRP A 41 7.17 10.33 -7.58
C TRP A 41 7.94 9.12 -8.14
N LEU A 42 7.32 7.94 -8.19
CA LEU A 42 7.97 6.70 -8.61
C LEU A 42 7.18 6.01 -9.73
N SER A 43 7.77 6.00 -10.92
CA SER A 43 7.27 5.18 -12.03
C SER A 43 7.23 3.71 -11.61
N HIS A 44 6.04 3.09 -11.63
CA HIS A 44 5.71 1.73 -11.14
C HIS A 44 5.54 1.54 -9.63
N GLY A 45 5.52 2.60 -8.82
CA GLY A 45 5.30 2.51 -7.37
C GLY A 45 4.02 1.76 -6.99
N ALA A 46 2.91 2.01 -7.69
CA ALA A 46 1.61 1.39 -7.41
C ALA A 46 1.60 -0.15 -7.59
N VAL A 47 2.32 -0.67 -8.59
CA VAL A 47 2.40 -2.12 -8.86
C VAL A 47 3.15 -2.83 -7.74
N SER A 48 4.30 -2.28 -7.35
CA SER A 48 5.12 -2.83 -6.28
C SER A 48 4.38 -2.83 -4.94
N LEU A 49 3.70 -1.72 -4.62
CA LEU A 49 2.87 -1.59 -3.42
C LEU A 49 1.73 -2.61 -3.39
N LEU A 50 1.06 -2.83 -4.53
CA LEU A 50 0.00 -3.82 -4.67
C LEU A 50 0.53 -5.24 -4.46
N ILE A 51 1.67 -5.59 -5.04
CA ILE A 51 2.28 -6.93 -4.86
C ILE A 51 2.62 -7.15 -3.38
N VAL A 52 3.28 -6.19 -2.72
CA VAL A 52 3.65 -6.33 -1.31
C VAL A 52 2.41 -6.44 -0.42
N LEU A 53 1.39 -5.60 -0.63
CA LEU A 53 0.13 -5.70 0.11
C LEU A 53 -0.55 -7.06 -0.13
N PHE A 54 -0.53 -7.57 -1.36
CA PHE A 54 -1.16 -8.84 -1.70
C PHE A 54 -0.48 -10.01 -0.97
N VAL A 55 0.85 -10.02 -0.94
CA VAL A 55 1.63 -11.04 -0.23
C VAL A 55 1.47 -10.93 1.29
N LEU A 56 1.41 -9.72 1.84
CA LEU A 56 1.26 -9.49 3.28
C LEU A 56 -0.20 -9.57 3.77
N ALA A 57 -1.20 -9.42 2.90
CA ALA A 57 -2.62 -9.49 3.25
C ALA A 57 -3.00 -10.71 4.12
N PRO A 58 -2.65 -11.97 3.77
CA PRO A 58 -2.99 -13.12 4.60
C PRO A 58 -2.37 -13.06 6.00
N PHE A 59 -1.16 -12.50 6.14
CA PHE A 59 -0.49 -12.34 7.43
C PHE A 59 -1.12 -11.22 8.27
N ILE A 60 -1.43 -10.08 7.64
CA ILE A 60 -2.10 -8.95 8.28
C ILE A 60 -3.46 -9.37 8.84
N ILE A 61 -4.22 -10.16 8.08
CA ILE A 61 -5.55 -10.63 8.50
C ILE A 61 -5.47 -11.66 9.62
N LYS A 62 -4.48 -12.56 9.61
CA LYS A 62 -4.31 -13.58 10.65
C LYS A 62 -3.70 -13.02 11.94
N CYS A 63 -2.85 -12.00 11.87
CA CYS A 63 -2.19 -11.39 13.03
C CYS A 63 -3.06 -10.34 13.73
N LYS A 64 -4.20 -10.72 14.32
CA LYS A 64 -4.85 -9.89 15.34
C LYS A 64 -4.09 -10.06 16.67
N PRO A 65 -3.71 -9.00 17.41
CA PRO A 65 -4.12 -7.59 17.32
C PRO A 65 -3.21 -6.66 16.47
N TYR A 66 -2.12 -7.19 15.90
CA TYR A 66 -1.10 -6.39 15.20
C TYR A 66 -1.43 -6.05 13.74
N ALA A 67 -2.64 -6.35 13.25
CA ALA A 67 -3.05 -6.11 11.87
C ALA A 67 -2.90 -4.64 11.43
N LYS A 68 -3.24 -3.70 12.31
CA LYS A 68 -3.12 -2.25 12.04
C LYS A 68 -1.66 -1.80 11.90
N PRO A 69 -0.76 -2.03 12.87
CA PRO A 69 0.64 -1.65 12.72
C PRO A 69 1.34 -2.42 11.59
N LEU A 70 1.00 -3.68 11.35
CA LEU A 70 1.54 -4.45 10.22
C LEU A 70 1.13 -3.86 8.87
N PHE A 71 -0.11 -3.39 8.72
CA PHE A 71 -0.54 -2.69 7.52
C PHE A 71 0.24 -1.40 7.27
N ARG A 72 0.43 -0.58 8.33
CA ARG A 72 1.25 0.64 8.23
C ARG A 72 2.70 0.32 7.89
N ALA A 73 3.28 -0.68 8.55
CA ALA A 73 4.65 -1.12 8.32
C ALA A 73 4.82 -1.67 6.89
N ALA A 74 3.84 -2.40 6.36
CA ALA A 74 3.89 -2.91 4.99
C ALA A 74 3.95 -1.76 3.96
N ILE A 75 3.15 -0.70 4.14
CA ILE A 75 3.17 0.45 3.21
C ILE A 75 4.49 1.22 3.33
N VAL A 76 4.94 1.50 4.56
CA VAL A 76 6.21 2.23 4.78
C VAL A 76 7.41 1.41 4.29
N ALA A 77 7.45 0.11 4.57
CA ALA A 77 8.50 -0.79 4.07
C ALA A 77 8.47 -0.90 2.55
N SER A 78 7.28 -0.93 1.93
CA SER A 78 7.16 -0.89 0.47
C SER A 78 7.74 0.40 -0.10
N SER A 79 7.40 1.56 0.48
CA SER A 79 7.98 2.84 0.04
C SER A 79 9.50 2.90 0.25
N LEU A 80 10.00 2.35 1.36
CA LEU A 80 11.43 2.31 1.66
C LEU A 80 12.19 1.38 0.71
N LEU A 81 11.64 0.18 0.43
CA LEU A 81 12.20 -0.76 -0.52
C LEU A 81 12.22 -0.17 -1.93
N ILE A 82 11.15 0.51 -2.33
CA ILE A 82 11.10 1.18 -3.63
C ILE A 82 12.15 2.31 -3.70
N TYR A 83 12.30 3.10 -2.64
CA TYR A 83 13.32 4.15 -2.55
C TYR A 83 14.75 3.59 -2.59
N LEU A 84 15.04 2.53 -1.81
CA LEU A 84 16.35 1.89 -1.76
C LEU A 84 16.71 1.17 -3.07
N ASN A 85 15.74 0.54 -3.75
CA ASN A 85 15.97 -0.21 -4.98
C ASN A 85 16.14 0.69 -6.21
N PHE A 86 15.59 1.92 -6.19
CA PHE A 86 15.86 2.94 -7.21
C PHE A 86 17.18 3.68 -7.03
N GLY A 87 17.97 3.31 -6.02
CA GLY A 87 19.11 4.07 -5.55
C GLY A 87 18.60 5.32 -4.85
N GLY A 88 18.88 5.44 -3.55
CA GLY A 88 18.66 6.72 -2.87
C GLY A 88 19.35 7.80 -3.69
N TRP A 89 18.55 8.67 -4.29
CA TRP A 89 19.05 9.84 -5.02
C TRP A 89 19.79 10.76 -4.07
#